data_AF-R4VHQ6-F1
#
_entry.id   AF-R4VHQ6-F1
#
_cell.length_a   1.000
_cell.length_b   1.000
_cell.length_c   1.000
_cell.angle_alpha   90.00
_cell.angle_beta   90.00
_cell.angle_gamma   90.00
#
_symmetry.space_group_name_H-M   'P 1'
#
loop_
_entity.id
_entity.type
_entity.pdbx_description
1 polymer ?
#
loop_
_entity_poly.entity_id
_entity_poly.type
_entity_poly.pdbx_seq_one_letter_code
_entity_poly.pdbx_strand_id
1 'polypeptide(L)' 'MSICEVEQGRCIGCGRTETEITEWRDYPEAKRLAIMDRLDEEAAAGGWFASDAFATPVSRSAGKPDA' A
#
# COMPACT_ATOMS: atom_id res chain seq x y z
N MET A 1 4.30 -12.47 -5.68
CA MET A 1 5.03 -11.51 -6.55
C MET A 1 4.98 -10.17 -5.85
N SER A 2 6.10 -9.66 -5.33
CA SER A 2 6.13 -8.38 -4.62
C SER A 2 6.63 -7.31 -5.58
N ILE A 3 5.72 -6.55 -6.20
CA ILE A 3 6.10 -5.38 -7.00
C ILE A 3 6.30 -4.21 -6.04
N CYS A 4 7.54 -4.04 -5.59
CA CYS A 4 8.01 -2.82 -4.94
C CYS A 4 8.80 -2.03 -5.98
N GLU A 5 8.11 -1.20 -6.74
CA GLU A 5 8.68 -0.32 -7.77
C GLU A 5 8.41 1.14 -7.39
N VAL A 6 9.39 2.03 -7.60
CA VAL A 6 9.29 3.45 -7.24
C VAL A 6 8.93 4.26 -8.47
N GLU A 7 7.83 5.01 -8.39
CA GLU A 7 7.42 5.98 -9.39
C GLU A 7 7.12 7.31 -8.70
N GLN A 8 7.49 8.44 -9.30
CA GLN A 8 7.23 9.78 -8.73
C GLN A 8 7.77 9.96 -7.29
N GLY A 9 8.87 9.28 -6.95
CA GLY A 9 9.51 9.34 -5.63
C GLY A 9 8.85 8.48 -4.55
N ARG A 10 7.86 7.63 -4.90
CA ARG A 10 7.16 6.75 -3.96
C ARG A 10 6.94 5.35 -4.55
N CYS A 11 6.97 4.33 -3.71
CA CYS A 11 6.69 2.97 -4.14
C CYS A 11 5.21 2.76 -4.45
N ILE A 12 4.89 2.35 -5.68
CA ILE A 12 3.51 2.11 -6.13
C ILE A 12 2.85 0.92 -5.44
N GLY A 13 3.64 0.05 -4.79
CA GLY A 13 3.14 -1.15 -4.10
C GLY A 13 2.97 -0.98 -2.59
N CYS A 14 3.81 -0.19 -1.93
CA CYS A 14 3.78 -0.05 -0.45
C CYS A 14 3.77 1.40 0.06
N GLY A 15 3.85 2.39 -0.82
CA GLY A 15 3.58 3.78 -0.49
C GLY A 15 4.70 4.48 0.24
N ARG A 16 5.77 3.76 0.60
CA ARG A 16 6.97 4.37 1.15
C ARG A 16 7.75 5.10 0.08
N THR A 17 8.39 6.19 0.47
CA THR A 17 9.39 6.88 -0.34
C THR A 17 10.65 6.03 -0.50
N GLU A 18 11.50 6.36 -1.47
CA GLU A 18 12.78 5.67 -1.68
C GLU A 18 13.68 5.71 -0.42
N THR A 19 13.72 6.85 0.28
CA THR A 19 14.46 7.01 1.53
C THR A 19 13.92 6.10 2.63
N GLU A 20 12.61 6.04 2.80
CA GLU A 20 11.98 5.17 3.81
C GLU A 20 12.18 3.69 3.51
N ILE A 21 12.33 3.32 2.24
CA ILE A 21 12.67 1.95 1.83
C ILE A 21 14.14 1.65 2.11
N THR A 22 15.03 2.56 1.73
CA THR A 22 16.48 2.39 1.82
C THR A 22 16.94 2.35 3.28
N GLU A 23 16.44 3.27 4.10
CA GLU A 23 16.86 3.41 5.50
C GLU A 23 16.00 2.58 6.47
N TRP A 24 15.05 1.78 5.96
CA TRP A 24 14.06 1.07 6.77
C TRP A 24 14.67 0.27 7.92
N ARG A 25 15.83 -0.37 7.66
CA ARG A 25 16.54 -1.19 8.64
C ARG A 25 17.13 -0.38 9.79
N ASP A 26 17.52 0.85 9.53
CA ASP A 26 18.19 1.73 10.49
C ASP A 26 17.20 2.56 11.30
N TYR A 27 15.92 2.57 10.90
CA TYR A 27 14.89 3.31 11.60
C TYR A 27 14.53 2.69 12.95
N PRO A 28 14.47 3.49 14.03
CA PRO A 28 13.93 3.02 15.29
C PRO A 28 12.47 2.62 15.09
N GLU A 29 12.00 1.70 15.92
CA GLU A 29 10.63 1.18 15.85
C GLU A 29 9.58 2.29 15.86
N ALA A 30 9.73 3.30 16.72
CA ALA A 30 8.83 4.45 16.77
C ALA A 30 8.69 5.17 15.40
N LYS A 31 9.80 5.30 14.65
CA LYS A 31 9.77 5.91 13.31
C LYS A 31 9.10 4.99 12.29
N ARG A 32 9.33 3.68 12.38
CA ARG A 32 8.67 2.68 11.52
C ARG A 32 7.15 2.67 11.72
N LEU A 33 6.70 2.70 12.98
CA LEU A 33 5.29 2.79 13.32
C LEU A 33 4.66 4.09 12.83
N ALA A 34 5.31 5.24 13.04
CA ALA A 34 4.82 6.52 12.52
C ALA A 34 4.68 6.54 10.99
N ILE A 35 5.59 5.87 10.26
CA ILE A 35 5.49 5.73 8.80
C ILE A 35 4.30 4.83 8.44
N MET A 36 4.08 3.73 9.16
CA MET A 36 2.93 2.84 8.93
C MET A 36 1.60 3.54 9.19
N ASP A 37 1.48 4.27 10.31
CA ASP A 37 0.27 5.03 10.65
C ASP A 37 -0.06 6.05 9.56
N ARG A 38 0.94 6.81 9.08
CA ARG A 38 0.75 7.74 7.96
C ARG A 38 0.25 7.03 6.70
N LEU A 39 0.83 5.88 6.35
CA LEU A 39 0.45 5.14 5.15
C LEU A 39 -0.99 4.61 5.24
N ASP A 40 -1.42 4.17 6.42
CA ASP A 40 -2.79 3.74 6.67
C ASP A 40 -3.78 4.92 6.56
N GLU A 41 -3.43 6.08 7.11
CA GLU A 41 -4.21 7.31 6.96
C GLU A 41 -4.31 7.76 5.49
N GLU A 42 -3.18 7.78 4.78
CA GLU A 42 -3.12 8.13 3.35
C GLU A 42 -3.97 7.15 2.52
N ALA A 43 -3.90 5.84 2.81
CA ALA A 43 -4.69 4.81 2.13
C ALA A 43 -6.19 4.96 2.39
N ALA A 44 -6.58 5.24 3.64
CA ALA A 44 -7.98 5.50 4.00
C ALA A 44 -8.54 6.76 3.33
N ALA A 45 -7.70 7.76 3.07
CA ALA A 45 -8.05 8.99 2.38
C ALA A 45 -8.07 8.86 0.83
N GLY A 46 -7.77 7.68 0.28
CA GLY A 46 -7.67 7.46 -1.17
C GLY A 46 -6.38 8.00 -1.81
N GLY A 47 -5.35 8.23 -1.00
CA GLY A 47 -4.02 8.67 -1.44
C GLY A 47 -3.13 7.52 -1.93
N TRP A 48 -2.00 7.88 -2.54
CA TRP A 48 -0.87 7.12 -3.16
C TRP A 48 -1.17 5.87 -4.02
N PHE A 49 -2.26 5.18 -3.77
CA PHE A 49 -2.88 4.12 -4.54
C PHE A 49 -4.05 4.74 -5.32
N ALA A 50 -3.81 5.21 -6.55
CA ALA A 50 -4.92 5.48 -7.45
C ALA A 50 -5.70 4.15 -7.63
N SER A 51 -7.01 4.16 -7.36
CA SER A 51 -7.87 2.98 -7.26
C SER A 51 -7.98 2.11 -8.52
N ASP A 52 -7.28 2.45 -9.60
CA ASP A 52 -7.19 1.69 -10.85
C ASP A 52 -5.97 0.76 -10.94
N ALA A 53 -4.97 0.87 -10.06
CA ALA A 53 -3.78 0.00 -10.13
C ALA A 53 -4.06 -1.48 -9.76
N PHE A 54 -5.19 -1.75 -9.07
CA PHE A 54 -5.59 -3.09 -8.63
C PHE A 54 -7.05 -3.43 -8.95
N ALA A 55 -7.71 -2.65 -9.82
CA ALA A 55 -9.02 -3.00 -10.36
C ALA A 55 -8.90 -4.18 -11.35
N THR A 56 -8.47 -5.35 -10.86
CA THR A 56 -9.07 -6.58 -11.34
C THR A 56 -10.52 -6.52 -10.86
N PRO A 57 -11.55 -6.73 -11.71
CA PRO A 57 -12.91 -6.79 -11.23
C PRO A 57 -12.96 -7.88 -10.15
N VAL A 58 -13.15 -7.47 -8.89
CA VAL A 58 -13.45 -8.42 -7.83
C VAL A 58 -14.76 -9.07 -8.28
N SER A 59 -14.66 -10.30 -8.75
CA SER A 59 -15.82 -11.12 -9.01
C SER A 59 -16.49 -11.29 -7.65
N ARG A 60 -17.47 -10.43 -7.35
CA ARG A 60 -18.44 -10.69 -6.30
C ARG A 60 -19.33 -11.80 -6.82
N SER A 61 -18.82 -13.03 -6.83
CA SER A 61 -19.69 -14.20 -6.80
C SER A 61 -20.29 -14.25 -5.39
N ALA A 62 -21.43 -13.56 -5.29
CA ALA A 62 -22.42 -13.72 -4.25
C ALA A 62 -22.74 -15.21 -4.05
N GLY A 63 -23.20 -15.51 -2.84
CA GLY A 63 -23.32 -16.85 -2.27
C GLY A 63 -23.93 -17.91 -3.18
N LYS A 64 -23.43 -19.13 -2.95
CA LYS A 64 -24.04 -20.39 -3.38
C LYS A 64 -25.49 -20.44 -2.89
N PRO A 65 -26.53 -20.48 -3.76
CA PRO A 65 -27.86 -20.83 -3.32
C PRO A 65 -27.92 -22.34 -3.06
N ASP A 66 -28.42 -22.69 -1.88
CA ASP A 66 -28.86 -24.03 -1.49
C ASP A 66 -30.30 -24.18 -1.99
N ALA A 67 -30.52 -25.08 -2.96
CA ALA A 67 -31.81 -25.69 -3.33
C ALA A 67 -31.59 -26.80 -4.37
#